data_AF-A0A369IG90-F1
#
_entry.id   AF-A0A369IG90-F1
#
_cell.length_a   1.000
_cell.length_b   1.000
_cell.length_c   1.000
_cell.angle_alpha   90.00
_cell.angle_beta   90.00
_cell.angle_gamma   90.00
#
_symmetry.space_group_name_H-M   'P 1'
#
loop_
_entity.id
_entity.type
_entity.pdbx_description
1 polymer ?
#
loop_
_entity_poly.entity_id
_entity_poly.type
_entity_poly.pdbx_seq_one_letter_code
_entity_poly.pdbx_strand_id
1 'polypeptide(L)'
;MKPEKVASLTDNELLKRKKLLKSTHTFIVATGIVALLVLCVMFGYSVGKDAATGGKGTFYYKPLIPFILFFIVGNGVITSQQKSINDEIKKRNLE
;
A
#
# COMPACT_ATOMS: atom_id res chain seq x y z
N MET A 1 -14.39 0.17 5.92
CA MET A 1 -15.44 1.16 6.26
C MET A 1 -16.74 0.37 6.38
N LYS A 2 -17.58 0.61 7.40
CA LYS A 2 -18.87 -0.11 7.48
C LYS A 2 -19.75 0.35 6.31
N PRO A 3 -20.45 -0.55 5.60
CA PRO A 3 -21.25 -0.22 4.41
C PRO A 3 -22.31 0.86 4.71
N GLU A 4 -22.86 0.86 5.92
CA GLU A 4 -23.80 1.86 6.44
C GLU A 4 -23.27 3.30 6.38
N LYS A 5 -21.96 3.50 6.60
CA LYS A 5 -21.32 4.83 6.54
C LYS A 5 -21.01 5.30 5.12
N VAL A 6 -21.04 4.40 4.14
CA VAL A 6 -20.80 4.73 2.72
C VAL A 6 -22.12 5.11 2.06
N ALA A 7 -23.21 4.44 2.44
CA ALA A 7 -24.56 4.77 1.98
C ALA A 7 -25.07 6.14 2.47
N SER A 8 -24.55 6.66 3.59
CA SER A 8 -24.92 7.98 4.10
C SER A 8 -24.24 9.15 3.37
N LEU A 9 -23.31 8.89 2.46
CA LEU A 9 -22.59 9.94 1.73
C LEU A 9 -23.42 10.49 0.57
N THR A 10 -23.22 11.78 0.30
CA THR A 10 -23.75 12.42 -0.91
C THR A 10 -22.98 11.96 -2.15
N ASP A 11 -23.58 12.06 -3.32
CA ASP A 11 -22.98 11.59 -4.58
C ASP A 11 -21.66 12.33 -4.91
N ASN A 12 -21.60 13.63 -4.61
CA ASN A 12 -20.38 14.43 -4.73
C ASN A 12 -19.27 13.95 -3.78
N GLU A 13 -19.60 13.55 -2.55
CA GLU A 13 -18.63 13.02 -1.60
C GLU A 13 -18.14 11.62 -2.01
N LEU A 14 -19.02 10.78 -2.55
CA LEU A 14 -18.66 9.47 -3.10
C LEU A 14 -17.65 9.59 -4.23
N LEU A 15 -17.91 10.47 -5.21
CA LEU A 15 -16.99 10.73 -6.32
C LEU A 15 -15.66 11.34 -5.86
N LYS A 16 -15.69 12.27 -4.89
CA LYS A 16 -14.47 12.85 -4.29
C LYS A 16 -13.65 11.78 -3.58
N ARG A 17 -14.28 10.89 -2.82
CA ARG A 17 -13.59 9.78 -2.14
C ARG A 17 -13.07 8.73 -3.11
N LYS A 18 -13.79 8.40 -4.20
CA LYS A 18 -13.29 7.51 -5.26
C LYS A 18 -11.99 8.05 -5.87
N LYS A 19 -11.94 9.35 -6.22
CA LYS A 19 -10.73 10.00 -6.75
C LYS A 19 -9.59 9.97 -5.73
N LEU A 20 -9.88 10.28 -4.47
CA LEU A 20 -8.88 10.31 -3.40
C LEU A 20 -8.32 8.91 -3.11
N LEU A 21 -9.16 7.88 -3.05
CA LEU A 21 -8.73 6.48 -2.89
C LEU A 21 -7.87 6.02 -4.07
N LYS A 22 -8.26 6.34 -5.31
CA LYS A 22 -7.46 6.01 -6.50
C LYS A 22 -6.08 6.65 -6.43
N SER A 23 -6.00 7.94 -6.12
CA SER A 23 -4.73 8.65 -5.96
C SER A 23 -3.88 8.10 -4.81
N THR A 24 -4.51 7.81 -3.67
CA THR A 24 -3.83 7.22 -2.50
C THR A 24 -3.28 5.83 -2.82
N HIS A 25 -4.05 5.00 -3.53
CA HIS A 25 -3.60 3.69 -4.00
C HIS A 25 -2.38 3.82 -4.92
N THR A 26 -2.42 4.73 -5.90
CA THR A 26 -1.27 5.00 -6.78
C THR A 26 -0.04 5.43 -5.99
N PHE A 27 -0.20 6.31 -4.99
CA PHE A 27 0.89 6.76 -4.14
C PHE A 27 1.51 5.61 -3.33
N ILE A 28 0.68 4.74 -2.76
CA ILE A 28 1.15 3.58 -2.00
C ILE A 28 1.89 2.61 -2.91
N VAL A 29 1.35 2.29 -4.09
CA VAL A 29 2.04 1.43 -5.06
C VAL A 29 3.39 2.02 -5.46
N ALA A 30 3.45 3.31 -5.79
CA ALA A 30 4.70 3.99 -6.13
C ALA A 30 5.72 3.94 -4.99
N THR A 31 5.28 4.21 -3.75
CA THR A 31 6.13 4.12 -2.56
C THR A 31 6.63 2.69 -2.33
N GLY A 32 5.80 1.68 -2.60
CA GLY A 32 6.19 0.27 -2.53
C GLY A 32 7.25 -0.12 -3.54
N ILE A 33 7.16 0.37 -4.77
CA ILE A 33 8.17 0.14 -5.81
C ILE A 33 9.51 0.74 -5.37
N VAL A 34 9.50 1.99 -4.87
CA VAL A 34 10.72 2.63 -4.36
C VAL A 34 11.32 1.85 -3.20
N ALA A 35 10.48 1.40 -2.25
CA ALA A 35 10.95 0.59 -1.13
C ALA A 35 11.54 -0.75 -1.56
N LEU A 36 10.96 -1.40 -2.58
CA LEU A 36 11.50 -2.63 -3.16
C LEU A 36 12.87 -2.38 -3.79
N LEU A 37 13.05 -1.27 -4.50
CA LEU A 37 14.36 -0.91 -5.05
C LEU A 37 15.40 -0.69 -3.94
N VAL A 38 15.05 0.02 -2.87
CA VAL A 38 15.94 0.20 -1.71
C VAL A 38 16.29 -1.14 -1.07
N LEU A 39 15.32 -2.05 -0.92
CA LEU A 39 15.54 -3.41 -0.43
C LEU A 39 16.54 -4.18 -1.30
N CYS A 40 16.40 -4.13 -2.62
CA CYS A 40 17.33 -4.78 -3.54
C CYS A 40 18.75 -4.23 -3.40
N VAL A 41 18.91 -2.90 -3.26
CA VAL A 41 20.22 -2.27 -3.06
C VAL A 41 20.83 -2.68 -1.71
N MET A 42 20.06 -2.63 -0.63
CA MET A 42 20.53 -3.04 0.70
C MET A 42 20.90 -4.52 0.75
N PHE A 43 20.10 -5.37 0.11
CA PHE A 43 20.37 -6.80 0.01
C PHE A 43 21.66 -7.05 -0.78
N GLY A 44 21.82 -6.43 -1.96
CA GLY A 44 23.02 -6.53 -2.76
C GLY A 44 24.28 -6.06 -2.00
N TYR A 45 24.18 -4.95 -1.26
CA TYR A 45 25.25 -4.47 -0.40
C TYR A 45 25.59 -5.47 0.70
N SER A 46 24.60 -6.07 1.36
CA SER A 46 24.83 -7.06 2.40
C SER A 46 25.47 -8.34 1.86
N VAL A 47 25.03 -8.83 0.69
CA VAL A 47 25.66 -9.99 0.03
C VAL A 47 27.12 -9.66 -0.35
N GLY A 48 27.37 -8.48 -0.91
CA GLY A 48 28.74 -8.05 -1.25
C GLY A 48 29.64 -7.92 -0.02
N LYS A 49 29.13 -7.34 1.07
CA LYS A 49 29.84 -7.23 2.35
C LYS A 49 30.10 -8.60 2.96
N ASP A 50 29.15 -9.52 2.88
CA ASP A 50 29.30 -10.88 3.41
C ASP A 50 30.37 -11.67 2.65
N ALA A 51 30.38 -11.58 1.31
CA ALA A 51 31.42 -12.13 0.46
C ALA A 51 32.81 -11.53 0.77
N ALA A 52 32.89 -10.21 0.98
CA ALA A 52 34.14 -9.53 1.31
C ALA A 52 34.66 -9.83 2.73
N THR A 53 33.80 -10.29 3.65
CA THR A 53 34.16 -10.58 5.05
C THR A 53 34.25 -12.07 5.37
N GLY A 54 34.13 -12.94 4.36
CA GLY A 54 34.23 -14.39 4.53
C GLY A 54 33.05 -14.99 5.30
N GLY A 55 31.83 -14.50 5.08
CA GLY A 55 30.61 -15.04 5.68
C GLY A 55 30.28 -14.51 7.07
N LYS A 56 30.84 -13.35 7.47
CA LYS A 56 30.62 -12.73 8.79
C LYS A 56 29.62 -11.56 8.74
N GLY A 57 29.04 -11.27 7.59
CA GLY A 57 28.07 -10.20 7.39
C GLY A 57 26.69 -10.59 7.91
N THR A 58 26.09 -9.75 8.75
CA THR A 58 24.70 -9.93 9.21
C THR A 58 23.75 -8.96 8.49
N PHE A 59 22.68 -9.51 7.89
CA PHE A 59 21.62 -8.70 7.28
C PHE A 59 20.63 -8.24 8.35
N TYR A 60 20.62 -6.93 8.66
CA TYR A 60 19.75 -6.38 9.69
C TYR A 60 18.37 -6.02 9.11
N TYR A 61 17.48 -7.02 9.03
CA TYR A 61 16.13 -6.87 8.45
C TYR A 61 15.08 -6.27 9.40
N LYS A 62 15.37 -6.14 10.69
CA LYS A 62 14.40 -5.66 11.69
C LYS A 62 13.73 -4.31 11.33
N PRO A 63 14.42 -3.31 10.74
CA PRO A 63 13.79 -2.05 10.34
C PRO A 63 12.79 -2.19 9.18
N LEU A 64 12.85 -3.29 8.43
CA LEU A 64 12.00 -3.52 7.25
C LEU A 64 10.65 -4.13 7.62
N ILE A 65 10.56 -4.84 8.76
CA ILE A 65 9.34 -5.51 9.23
C ILE A 65 8.16 -4.54 9.38
N PRO A 66 8.31 -3.37 10.06
CA PRO A 66 7.21 -2.41 10.18
C PRO A 66 6.75 -1.88 8.81
N PHE A 67 7.68 -1.71 7.87
CA PHE A 67 7.39 -1.20 6.53
C PHE A 67 6.57 -2.20 5.70
N ILE A 68 6.95 -3.48 5.74
CA ILE A 68 6.22 -4.56 5.07
C ILE A 68 4.81 -4.71 5.66
N LEU A 69 4.68 -4.67 6.98
CA LEU A 69 3.38 -4.76 7.66
C LEU A 69 2.47 -3.57 7.29
N PHE A 70 3.00 -2.35 7.29
CA PHE A 70 2.24 -1.17 6.86
C PHE A 70 1.77 -1.31 5.41
N PHE A 71 2.61 -1.84 4.53
CA PHE A 71 2.28 -2.01 3.13
C PHE A 71 1.14 -3.03 2.90
N ILE A 72 1.19 -4.16 3.61
CA ILE A 72 0.17 -5.22 3.51
C ILE A 72 -1.16 -4.72 4.10
N VAL A 73 -1.14 -4.17 5.31
CA VAL A 73 -2.35 -3.69 5.99
C VAL A 73 -2.97 -2.51 5.24
N GLY A 74 -2.14 -1.55 4.80
CA GLY A 74 -2.58 -0.38 4.04
C GLY A 74 -3.26 -0.76 2.72
N ASN A 75 -2.67 -1.67 1.95
CA ASN A 75 -3.28 -2.15 0.71
C ASN A 75 -4.59 -2.90 0.96
N GLY A 76 -4.65 -3.77 1.99
CA GLY A 76 -5.87 -4.50 2.34
C GLY A 76 -7.02 -3.57 2.72
N VAL A 77 -6.75 -2.56 3.55
CA VAL A 77 -7.74 -1.56 3.97
C VAL A 77 -8.23 -0.73 2.78
N ILE A 78 -7.33 -0.29 1.90
CA ILE A 78 -7.70 0.52 0.73
C ILE A 78 -8.52 -0.28 -0.27
N THR A 79 -8.13 -1.53 -0.53
CA THR A 79 -8.87 -2.41 -1.44
C THR A 79 -10.30 -2.65 -0.93
N SER A 80 -10.45 -2.89 0.38
CA SER A 80 -11.76 -3.03 1.02
C SER A 80 -12.60 -1.75 0.90
N GLN A 81 -12.01 -0.57 1.12
CA GLN A 81 -12.71 0.71 0.98
C GLN A 81 -13.09 1.02 -0.47
N GLN A 82 -12.19 0.75 -1.41
CA GLN A 82 -12.43 0.97 -2.83
C GLN A 82 -13.56 0.09 -3.35
N LYS A 83 -13.62 -1.19 -2.92
CA LYS A 83 -14.74 -2.09 -3.23
C LYS A 83 -16.06 -1.54 -2.71
N SER A 84 -16.12 -1.16 -1.42
CA SER A 84 -17.35 -0.64 -0.83
C SER A 84 -17.86 0.65 -1.48
N ILE A 85 -16.98 1.54 -1.93
CA ILE A 85 -17.38 2.77 -2.63
C ILE A 85 -17.81 2.50 -4.08
N ASN A 86 -17.12 1.60 -4.79
CA ASN A 86 -17.51 1.22 -6.14
C ASN A 86 -18.87 0.51 -6.16
N ASP A 87 -19.14 -0.37 -5.18
CA ASP A 87 -20.44 -1.05 -5.07
C ASP A 87 -21.58 -0.03 -4.86
N GLU A 88 -21.37 1.00 -4.04
CA GLU A 88 -22.37 2.04 -3.80
C GLU A 88 -22.56 2.97 -5.02
N ILE A 89 -21.48 3.34 -5.72
CA ILE A 89 -21.55 4.14 -6.96
C ILE A 89 -22.30 3.39 -8.07
N LYS A 90 -22.03 2.08 -8.22
CA LYS A 90 -22.71 1.22 -9.19
C LYS A 90 -24.19 1.06 -8.85
N LYS A 91 -24.53 0.89 -7.56
CA LYS A 91 -25.92 0.83 -7.10
C LYS A 91 -26.71 2.10 -7.42
N ARG A 92 -26.05 3.26 -7.46
CA ARG A 92 -26.67 4.57 -7.74
C ARG A 92 -26.62 4.99 -9.21
N ASN A 93 -26.07 4.17 -10.12
CA ASN A 93 -25.84 4.53 -11.53
C ASN A 93 -25.08 5.86 -11.73
N LEU A 94 -24.06 6.10 -10.89
CA LEU A 94 -23.20 7.29 -10.96
C LEU A 94 -21.91 7.03 -11.78
N GLU A 95 -21.89 5.96 -12.59
CA GLU A 95 -20.73 5.49 -13.35
C GLU A 95 -20.64 6.14 -14.74
#